data_AF-W2MJZ9-F1
#
_entry.id   AF-W2MJZ9-F1
#
_cell.length_a   1.000
_cell.length_b   1.000
_cell.length_c   1.000
_cell.angle_alpha   90.00
_cell.angle_beta   90.00
_cell.angle_gamma   90.00
#
_symmetry.space_group_name_H-M   'P 1'
#
loop_
_entity.id
_entity.type
_entity.pdbx_description
1 polymer ?
#
loop_
_entity_poly.entity_id
_entity_poly.type
_entity_poly.pdbx_seq_one_letter_code
_entity_poly.pdbx_strand_id
1 'polypeptide(L)' 'IWPTLFVPYMGFADFDGEYQDLIMWEQLTDAARAALNDDNNFGRAEVPFSDTHYKDHLENAWPF' A
#
# COMPACT_ATOMS: atom_id res chain seq x y z
N ILE A 1 -4.72 18.24 -23.33
CA ILE A 1 -3.38 18.14 -22.71
C ILE A 1 -3.62 17.55 -21.33
N TRP A 2 -3.18 16.31 -21.07
CA TRP A 2 -3.63 15.49 -19.94
C TRP A 2 -3.04 15.95 -18.59
N PRO A 3 -3.77 15.86 -17.46
CA PRO A 3 -3.25 16.18 -16.13
C PRO A 3 -2.60 14.95 -15.51
N THR A 4 -1.33 14.68 -15.82
CA THR A 4 -0.56 13.55 -15.26
C THR A 4 0.53 14.00 -14.27
N LEU A 5 0.52 15.25 -13.82
CA LEU A 5 1.74 15.87 -13.28
C LEU A 5 2.09 15.62 -11.81
N PHE A 6 1.33 14.85 -11.01
CA PHE A 6 1.86 14.44 -9.70
C PHE A 6 1.13 13.22 -9.11
N VAL A 7 1.75 12.04 -9.21
CA VAL A 7 1.45 10.91 -8.31
C VAL A 7 2.63 10.83 -7.33
N PRO A 8 2.40 10.95 -6.02
CA PRO A 8 3.49 10.83 -5.04
C PRO A 8 4.10 9.43 -5.07
N TYR A 9 5.40 9.33 -4.78
CA TYR A 9 6.14 8.07 -4.72
C TYR A 9 7.09 8.07 -3.51
N MET A 10 7.51 6.87 -3.08
CA MET A 10 8.47 6.68 -1.98
C MET A 10 9.89 6.50 -2.50
N GLY A 11 10.88 6.95 -1.73
CA GLY A 11 12.30 6.79 -2.04
C GLY A 11 13.15 6.82 -0.79
N PHE A 12 14.41 6.38 -0.91
CA PHE A 12 15.39 6.50 0.16
C PHE A 12 15.76 7.97 0.41
N ALA A 13 16.13 8.29 1.64
CA ALA A 13 16.50 9.63 2.07
C ALA A 13 17.68 9.58 3.05
N ASP A 14 18.49 10.64 3.04
CA ASP A 14 19.61 10.84 3.98
C ASP A 14 19.20 11.62 5.25
N PHE A 15 17.88 11.78 5.48
CA PHE A 15 17.32 12.53 6.60
C PHE A 15 16.30 11.69 7.36
N ASP A 16 16.14 12.01 8.65
CA ASP A 16 15.24 11.31 9.55
C ASP A 16 13.77 11.55 9.20
N GLY A 17 12.96 10.51 9.40
CA GLY A 17 11.50 10.57 9.35
C GLY A 17 10.88 10.36 10.73
N GLU A 18 9.57 10.12 10.75
CA GLU A 18 8.81 9.82 11.97
C GLU A 18 8.39 8.35 11.98
N TYR A 19 8.13 7.81 13.17
CA TYR A 19 7.49 6.49 13.34
C TYR A 19 5.97 6.64 13.50
N GLN A 20 5.21 5.59 13.15
CA GLN A 20 3.76 5.53 13.30
C GLN A 20 3.37 4.29 14.12
N ASP A 21 2.19 4.34 14.74
CA ASP A 21 1.62 3.17 15.42
C ASP A 21 1.38 2.04 14.41
N LEU A 22 1.98 0.88 14.69
CA LEU A 22 1.92 -0.27 13.82
C LEU A 22 0.75 -1.20 14.19
N ILE A 23 -0.04 -1.55 13.18
CA ILE A 23 -0.98 -2.68 13.23
C ILE A 23 -0.68 -3.62 12.07
N MET A 24 -0.40 -4.89 12.37
CA MET A 24 -0.12 -5.92 11.38
C MET A 24 -1.42 -6.43 10.74
N TRP A 25 -1.35 -6.98 9.53
CA TRP A 25 -2.53 -7.51 8.81
C TRP A 25 -3.33 -8.50 9.67
N GLU A 26 -2.65 -9.41 10.36
CA GLU A 26 -3.24 -10.44 11.21
C GLU A 26 -3.80 -9.89 12.53
N GLN A 27 -3.47 -8.65 12.90
CA GLN A 27 -4.01 -7.97 14.07
C GLN A 27 -5.31 -7.21 13.75
N LEU A 28 -5.62 -7.00 12.47
CA LEU A 28 -6.85 -6.33 12.04
C LEU A 28 -8.08 -7.18 12.32
N THR A 29 -9.20 -6.51 12.58
CA THR A 29 -10.50 -7.17 12.59
C THR A 29 -10.86 -7.69 11.20
N ASP A 30 -11.70 -8.72 11.13
CA ASP A 30 -12.19 -9.27 9.86
C ASP A 30 -12.89 -8.21 9.00
N ALA A 31 -13.65 -7.30 9.63
CA ALA A 31 -14.32 -6.21 8.93
C ALA A 31 -13.31 -5.23 8.30
N ALA A 32 -12.21 -4.92 8.99
CA ALA A 32 -11.17 -4.06 8.44
C ALA A 32 -10.45 -4.74 7.27
N ARG A 33 -10.09 -6.03 7.39
CA ARG A 33 -9.50 -6.79 6.28
C ARG A 33 -10.43 -6.85 5.08
N ALA A 34 -11.72 -7.11 5.29
CA ALA A 34 -12.72 -7.12 4.21
C ALA A 34 -12.83 -5.76 3.50
N ALA A 35 -12.82 -4.65 4.24
CA ALA A 35 -12.85 -3.32 3.65
C ALA A 35 -11.56 -2.97 2.88
N LEU A 36 -10.39 -3.39 3.39
CA LEU A 36 -9.10 -3.18 2.73
C LEU A 36 -8.90 -4.06 1.48
N ASN A 37 -9.60 -5.20 1.40
CA ASN A 37 -9.59 -6.09 0.23
C ASN A 37 -10.55 -5.66 -0.90
N ASP A 38 -11.45 -4.70 -0.66
CA ASP A 38 -12.39 -4.22 -1.68
C ASP A 38 -11.78 -3.04 -2.46
N ASP A 39 -11.34 -3.32 -3.69
CA ASP A 39 -10.71 -2.34 -4.58
C ASP A 39 -11.61 -1.14 -4.90
N ASN A 40 -12.94 -1.27 -4.73
CA ASN A 40 -13.86 -0.15 -4.95
C ASN A 40 -13.72 0.95 -3.88
N ASN A 41 -13.08 0.66 -2.74
CA ASN A 41 -12.93 1.62 -1.63
C ASN A 41 -11.82 2.66 -1.85
N PHE A 42 -10.91 2.47 -2.81
CA PHE A 42 -9.68 3.27 -2.95
C PHE A 42 -9.56 4.04 -4.27
N GLY A 43 -10.58 3.98 -5.14
CA GLY A 43 -10.65 4.75 -6.37
C GLY A 43 -9.53 4.41 -7.36
N ARG A 44 -8.51 5.28 -7.46
CA ARG A 44 -7.32 5.04 -8.32
C ARG A 44 -6.15 4.41 -7.57
N ALA A 45 -6.20 4.36 -6.25
CA ALA A 45 -5.18 3.73 -5.42
C ALA A 45 -5.56 2.27 -5.14
N GLU A 46 -4.57 1.50 -4.72
CA GLU A 46 -4.67 0.08 -4.41
C GLU A 46 -4.04 -0.16 -3.03
N VAL A 47 -4.51 -1.17 -2.29
CA VAL A 47 -3.92 -1.59 -1.01
C VAL A 47 -2.85 -2.65 -1.28
N PRO A 48 -1.54 -2.32 -1.20
CA PRO A 48 -0.47 -3.18 -1.71
C PRO A 48 -0.22 -4.44 -0.88
N PHE A 49 -0.78 -4.51 0.32
CA PHE A 49 -0.64 -5.64 1.25
C PHE A 49 -1.94 -6.44 1.44
N SER A 50 -2.96 -6.17 0.61
CA SER A 50 -4.22 -6.92 0.64
C SER A 50 -4.01 -8.39 0.26
N ASP A 51 -4.98 -9.26 0.54
CA ASP A 51 -4.88 -10.68 0.22
C ASP A 51 -4.73 -10.92 -1.30
N THR A 52 -5.33 -10.04 -2.12
CA THR A 52 -5.25 -10.09 -3.59
C THR A 52 -3.88 -9.65 -4.10
N HIS A 53 -3.27 -8.62 -3.50
CA HIS A 53 -2.14 -7.91 -4.09
C HIS A 53 -0.78 -8.26 -3.46
N TYR A 54 -0.77 -8.82 -2.24
CA TYR A 54 0.46 -9.01 -1.46
C TYR A 54 1.54 -9.83 -2.19
N LYS A 55 1.18 -10.96 -2.81
CA LYS A 55 2.15 -11.82 -3.51
C LYS A 55 2.72 -11.14 -4.76
N ASP A 56 1.87 -10.52 -5.56
CA ASP A 56 2.28 -9.83 -6.78
C ASP A 56 3.22 -8.66 -6.45
N HIS A 57 2.94 -7.90 -5.38
CA HIS A 57 3.84 -6.84 -4.91
C HIS A 57 5.15 -7.38 -4.37
N LEU A 58 5.16 -8.52 -3.67
CA LEU A 58 6.42 -9.16 -3.25
C LEU A 58 7.27 -9.59 -4.44
N GLU A 59 6.67 -10.18 -5.46
CA GLU A 59 7.35 -10.56 -6.70
C GLU A 59 7.92 -9.33 -7.43
N ASN A 60 7.13 -8.25 -7.52
CA ASN A 60 7.57 -7.00 -8.16
C ASN A 60 8.63 -6.23 -7.36
N ALA A 61 8.61 -6.34 -6.03
CA ALA A 61 9.58 -5.70 -5.13
C ALA A 61 10.88 -6.49 -5.02
N TRP A 62 10.96 -7.69 -5.60
CA TRP A 62 12.15 -8.52 -5.56
C TRP A 62 13.33 -7.85 -6.30
N PRO A 63 14.47 -7.58 -5.62
CA PRO A 63 15.51 -6.73 -6.19
C PRO A 63 16.60 -7.48 -6.97
N PHE A 64 16.43 -8.78 -7.27
CA PHE A 64 17.46 -9.63 -7.89
C PHE A 64 17.00 -10.38 -9.14
#